data_AF-A0A1U7D2A2-F1
#
_entry.id   AF-A0A1U7D2A2-F1
#
_cell.length_a   1.000
_cell.length_b   1.000
_cell.length_c   1.000
_cell.angle_alpha   90.00
_cell.angle_beta   90.00
_cell.angle_gamma   90.00
#
_symmetry.space_group_name_H-M   'P 1'
#
loop_
_entity.id
_entity.type
_entity.pdbx_description
1 polymer ?
#
loop_
_entity_poly.entity_id
_entity_poly.type
_entity_poly.pdbx_seq_one_letter_code
_entity_poly.pdbx_strand_id
1 'polypeptide(L)'
;MKHDSPPSRSTDMPFEIAASKFAALGSEQRLNVLKTLVRSGPEGLSIGALGERTGVTGSTLTHHLRILAQAGLVQQTRQGRSTICAAAAYDEVRSLSEFLLTHCCADCDAEEQDHG
;
A
#
# COMPACT_ATOMS: atom_id res chain seq x y z
N MET A 1 -22.57 24.12 8.76
CA MET A 1 -22.39 22.68 8.54
C MET A 1 -22.58 22.42 7.05
N LYS A 2 -21.49 22.28 6.28
CA LYS A 2 -21.56 21.86 4.88
C LYS A 2 -21.26 20.36 4.89
N HIS A 3 -22.26 19.54 4.58
CA HIS A 3 -22.03 18.14 4.26
C HIS A 3 -21.32 18.11 2.90
N ASP A 4 -20.03 17.86 2.94
CA ASP A 4 -19.26 17.44 1.78
C ASP A 4 -19.66 16.00 1.49
N SER A 5 -20.34 15.79 0.35
CA SER A 5 -20.73 14.46 -0.11
C SER A 5 -19.46 13.61 -0.34
N PRO A 6 -19.42 12.35 0.11
CA PRO A 6 -18.28 11.48 -0.15
C PRO A 6 -18.10 11.27 -1.67
N PRO A 7 -16.86 11.23 -2.19
CA PRO A 7 -16.63 10.92 -3.60
C PRO A 7 -17.19 9.54 -3.92
N SER A 8 -17.86 9.45 -5.07
CA SER A 8 -18.49 8.26 -5.62
C SER A 8 -17.53 7.07 -5.65
N ARG A 9 -17.93 5.99 -4.98
CA ARG A 9 -17.27 4.67 -5.01
C ARG A 9 -17.28 4.10 -6.43
N SER A 10 -16.13 4.03 -7.05
CA SER A 10 -15.85 3.10 -8.14
C SER A 10 -14.54 2.38 -7.81
N THR A 11 -14.62 1.48 -6.84
CA THR A 11 -13.56 0.53 -6.47
C THR A 11 -13.57 -0.60 -7.48
N ASP A 12 -13.10 -0.33 -8.69
CA ASP A 12 -12.87 -1.40 -9.67
C ASP A 12 -11.38 -1.45 -10.02
N MET A 13 -10.59 -1.87 -9.03
CA MET A 13 -9.20 -2.24 -9.26
C MET A 13 -9.19 -3.55 -10.05
N PRO A 14 -8.61 -3.59 -11.26
CA PRO A 14 -8.57 -4.82 -12.04
C PRO A 14 -7.84 -5.95 -11.30
N PHE A 15 -8.32 -7.18 -11.46
CA PHE A 15 -7.79 -8.34 -10.73
C PHE A 15 -6.28 -8.53 -10.96
N GLU A 16 -5.76 -8.35 -12.19
CA GLU A 16 -4.32 -8.49 -12.45
C GLU A 16 -3.49 -7.41 -11.74
N ILE A 17 -4.03 -6.19 -11.60
CA ILE A 17 -3.39 -5.09 -10.88
C ILE A 17 -3.35 -5.39 -9.39
N ALA A 18 -4.46 -5.87 -8.81
CA ALA A 18 -4.51 -6.30 -7.41
C ALA A 18 -3.51 -7.44 -7.16
N ALA A 19 -3.50 -8.48 -8.01
CA ALA A 19 -2.56 -9.60 -7.90
C ALA A 19 -1.09 -9.15 -7.97
N SER A 20 -0.75 -8.23 -8.88
CA SER A 20 0.60 -7.67 -8.99
C SER A 20 1.02 -6.90 -7.73
N LYS A 21 0.11 -6.11 -7.15
CA LYS A 21 0.33 -5.41 -5.87
C LYS A 21 0.53 -6.40 -4.72
N PHE A 22 -0.29 -7.44 -4.62
CA PHE A 22 -0.10 -8.49 -3.61
C PHE A 22 1.22 -9.25 -3.80
N ALA A 23 1.62 -9.57 -5.03
CA ALA A 23 2.92 -10.20 -5.30
C ALA A 23 4.10 -9.29 -4.88
N ALA A 24 3.98 -7.98 -5.08
CA ALA A 24 4.94 -7.02 -4.56
C ALA A 24 4.95 -6.99 -3.01
N LEU A 25 3.84 -7.27 -2.34
CA LEU A 25 3.77 -7.37 -0.87
C LEU A 25 4.12 -8.74 -0.29
N GLY A 26 4.10 -9.81 -1.08
CA GLY A 26 4.38 -11.20 -0.67
C GLY A 26 5.82 -11.50 -0.23
N SER A 27 6.62 -10.48 0.10
CA SER A 27 7.97 -10.61 0.66
C SER A 27 8.04 -9.88 1.98
N GLU A 28 8.54 -10.54 3.02
CA GLU A 28 8.68 -9.97 4.37
C GLU A 28 9.44 -8.65 4.37
N GLN A 29 10.53 -8.57 3.61
CA GLN A 29 11.37 -7.36 3.53
C GLN A 29 10.61 -6.20 2.87
N ARG A 30 9.86 -6.47 1.79
CA ARG A 30 9.07 -5.45 1.10
C ARG A 30 7.89 -4.98 1.94
N LEU A 31 7.24 -5.90 2.64
CA LEU A 31 6.18 -5.58 3.58
C LEU A 31 6.70 -4.74 4.76
N ASN A 32 7.90 -5.06 5.28
CA ASN A 32 8.55 -4.26 6.33
C ASN A 32 8.89 -2.84 5.85
N VAL A 33 9.40 -2.71 4.62
CA VAL A 33 9.66 -1.41 3.98
C VAL A 33 8.36 -0.60 3.87
N LEU A 34 7.29 -1.17 3.28
CA LEU A 34 6.01 -0.46 3.15
C LEU A 34 5.44 -0.09 4.52
N LYS A 35 5.41 -1.02 5.48
CA LYS A 35 4.96 -0.76 6.86
C LYS A 35 5.72 0.41 7.48
N THR A 36 7.04 0.47 7.28
CA THR A 36 7.88 1.54 7.83
C THR A 36 7.54 2.89 7.22
N LEU A 37 7.27 2.94 5.91
CA LEU A 37 6.82 4.13 5.18
C LEU A 37 5.41 4.57 5.58
N VAL A 38 4.47 3.64 5.73
CA VAL A 38 3.11 3.96 6.23
C VAL A 38 3.18 4.56 7.63
N ARG A 39 4.09 4.08 8.48
CA ARG A 39 4.31 4.62 9.83
C ARG A 39 5.02 5.97 9.85
N SER A 40 5.75 6.35 8.80
CA SER A 40 6.41 7.67 8.73
C SER A 40 5.48 8.79 8.29
N GLY A 41 4.29 8.48 7.78
CA GLY A 41 3.38 9.50 7.27
C GLY A 41 3.63 9.86 5.80
N PRO A 42 2.85 10.82 5.26
CA PRO A 42 2.85 11.20 3.84
C PRO A 42 4.19 11.78 3.36
N GLU A 43 4.96 12.40 4.26
CA GLU A 43 6.30 12.94 3.93
C GLU A 43 7.33 11.84 3.64
N GLY A 44 7.07 10.61 4.08
CA GLY A 44 7.96 9.49 3.85
C GLY A 44 9.30 9.60 4.59
N LEU A 45 10.34 9.00 4.03
CA LEU A 45 11.69 8.94 4.59
C LEU A 45 12.74 9.05 3.49
N SER A 46 13.89 9.63 3.81
CA SER A 46 15.08 9.46 2.96
C SER A 46 15.47 7.99 2.85
N ILE A 47 16.11 7.60 1.74
CA ILE A 47 16.57 6.21 1.55
C ILE A 47 17.47 5.74 2.70
N GLY A 48 18.35 6.62 3.21
CA GLY A 48 19.22 6.32 4.35
C GLY A 48 18.44 6.01 5.62
N ALA A 49 17.53 6.91 6.03
CA ALA A 49 16.71 6.72 7.23
C ALA A 49 15.79 5.50 7.12
N LEU A 50 15.29 5.20 5.91
CA LEU A 50 14.51 4.01 5.66
C LEU A 50 15.36 2.73 5.81
N GLY A 51 16.59 2.72 5.29
CA GLY A 51 17.53 1.61 5.46
C GLY A 51 17.88 1.35 6.93
N GLU A 52 18.17 2.40 7.68
CA GLU A 52 18.43 2.32 9.13
C GLU A 52 17.24 1.72 9.90
N ARG A 53 16.02 2.18 9.60
CA ARG A 53 14.81 1.73 10.30
C ARG A 53 14.38 0.31 9.94
N THR A 54 14.69 -0.14 8.72
CA THR A 54 14.29 -1.46 8.23
C THR A 54 15.37 -2.52 8.41
N GLY A 55 16.63 -2.11 8.62
CA GLY A 55 17.80 -2.99 8.62
C GLY A 55 18.21 -3.47 7.21
N VAL A 56 17.61 -2.92 6.15
CA VAL A 56 17.88 -3.33 4.77
C VAL A 56 19.00 -2.51 4.15
N THR A 57 19.97 -3.18 3.54
CA THR A 57 21.16 -2.56 2.95
C THR A 57 20.87 -1.88 1.60
N GLY A 58 21.70 -0.92 1.20
CA GLY A 58 21.39 0.03 0.11
C GLY A 58 20.98 -0.57 -1.24
N SER A 59 21.67 -1.60 -1.75
CA SER A 59 21.33 -2.23 -3.04
C SER A 59 20.03 -3.02 -2.95
N THR A 60 19.85 -3.81 -1.89
CA THR A 60 18.63 -4.57 -1.62
C THR A 60 17.43 -3.66 -1.40
N LEU A 61 17.60 -2.57 -0.64
CA LEU A 61 16.55 -1.58 -0.40
C LEU A 61 16.13 -0.90 -1.69
N THR A 62 17.09 -0.47 -2.52
CA THR A 62 16.81 0.13 -3.83
C THR A 62 16.03 -0.83 -4.72
N HIS A 63 16.40 -2.11 -4.72
CA HIS A 63 15.68 -3.14 -5.47
C HIS A 63 14.24 -3.33 -4.96
N HIS A 64 14.04 -3.40 -3.64
CA HIS A 64 12.71 -3.49 -3.03
C HIS A 64 11.84 -2.27 -3.34
N LEU A 65 12.39 -1.06 -3.23
CA LEU A 65 11.70 0.18 -3.56
C LEU A 65 11.29 0.24 -5.03
N ARG A 66 12.16 -0.24 -5.93
CA ARG A 66 11.81 -0.32 -7.36
C ARG A 66 10.61 -1.23 -7.61
N ILE A 67 10.57 -2.40 -6.98
CA ILE A 67 9.44 -3.34 -7.10
C ILE A 67 8.15 -2.70 -6.54
N LEU A 68 8.24 -2.11 -5.34
CA LEU A 68 7.09 -1.45 -4.71
C LEU A 68 6.58 -0.25 -5.51
N ALA A 69 7.48 0.53 -6.11
CA ALA A 69 7.14 1.65 -6.98
C ALA A 69 6.53 1.20 -8.30
N GLN A 70 7.03 0.11 -8.90
CA GLN A 70 6.42 -0.50 -10.09
C GLN A 70 5.00 -1.02 -9.82
N ALA A 71 4.74 -1.52 -8.61
CA ALA A 71 3.41 -1.88 -8.16
C ALA A 71 2.54 -0.67 -7.74
N GLY A 72 3.08 0.55 -7.77
CA GLY A 72 2.40 1.78 -7.38
C GLY A 72 2.18 1.94 -5.86
N LEU A 73 2.82 1.13 -5.02
CA LEU A 73 2.61 1.16 -3.56
C LEU A 73 3.53 2.16 -2.84
N VAL A 74 4.60 2.61 -3.52
CA VAL A 74 5.57 3.57 -3.03
C VAL A 74 5.85 4.61 -4.09
N GLN A 75 5.98 5.86 -3.67
CA GLN A 75 6.40 6.99 -4.51
C GLN A 75 7.80 7.43 -4.08
N GLN A 76 8.61 7.87 -5.04
CA GLN A 76 9.95 8.41 -4.78
C GLN A 76 10.03 9.85 -5.30
N THR A 77 10.35 10.78 -4.41
CA THR A 77 10.45 12.21 -4.72
C THR A 77 11.86 12.70 -4.39
N ARG A 78 12.40 13.58 -5.23
CA ARG A 78 13.70 14.20 -4.98
C ARG A 78 13.50 15.44 -4.11
N GLN A 79 14.12 15.46 -2.93
CA GLN A 79 14.12 16.59 -2.02
C GLN A 79 15.48 17.31 -2.08
N GLY A 80 15.49 18.51 -2.66
CA GLY A 80 16.72 19.28 -2.89
C GLY A 80 17.61 18.69 -3.98
N ARG A 81 18.93 18.86 -3.86
CA ARG A 81 19.88 18.50 -4.93
C ARG A 81 20.12 17.00 -5.08
N SER A 82 20.11 16.22 -3.99
CA SER A 82 20.55 14.81 -4.04
C SER A 82 19.79 13.83 -3.15
N THR A 83 18.83 14.28 -2.32
CA THR A 83 18.12 13.36 -1.42
C THR A 83 16.91 12.79 -2.13
N ILE A 84 16.75 11.47 -2.11
CA ILE A 84 15.53 10.80 -2.55
C ILE A 84 14.76 10.39 -1.30
N CYS A 85 13.50 10.80 -1.22
CA CYS A 85 12.56 10.39 -0.20
C CYS A 85 11.58 9.39 -0.81
N ALA A 86 11.35 8.28 -0.12
CA ALA A 86 10.32 7.32 -0.45
C ALA A 86 9.12 7.53 0.50
N ALA A 87 7.91 7.51 -0.04
CA ALA A 87 6.67 7.62 0.72
C ALA A 87 5.68 6.53 0.28
N ALA A 88 4.80 6.10 1.18
CA ALA A 88 3.73 5.17 0.82
C ALA A 88 2.68 5.87 -0.04
N ALA A 89 2.18 5.19 -1.08
CA ALA A 89 1.03 5.65 -1.83
C ALA A 89 -0.26 5.28 -1.06
N TYR A 90 -0.72 6.16 -0.17
CA TYR A 90 -1.82 5.86 0.76
C TYR A 90 -3.13 5.50 0.06
N ASP A 91 -3.46 6.18 -1.03
CA ASP A 91 -4.69 5.90 -1.80
C ASP A 91 -4.64 4.50 -2.42
N GLU A 92 -3.47 4.09 -2.90
CA GLU A 92 -3.24 2.75 -3.47
C GLU A 92 -3.29 1.66 -2.40
N VAL A 93 -2.71 1.91 -1.22
CA VAL A 93 -2.79 1.00 -0.07
C VAL A 93 -4.24 0.85 0.40
N ARG A 94 -5.00 1.95 0.43
CA ARG A 94 -6.43 1.93 0.78
C ARG A 94 -7.24 1.16 -0.25
N SER A 95 -7.05 1.44 -1.54
CA SER A 95 -7.74 0.76 -2.63
C SER A 95 -7.48 -0.75 -2.64
N LEU A 96 -6.24 -1.17 -2.36
CA LEU A 96 -5.90 -2.59 -2.24
C LEU A 96 -6.56 -3.26 -1.03
N SER A 97 -6.75 -2.53 0.07
CA SER A 97 -7.46 -3.02 1.25
C SER A 97 -8.96 -3.13 0.97
N GLU A 98 -9.54 -2.10 0.34
CA GLU A 98 -10.93 -2.08 -0.10
C GLU A 98 -11.21 -3.22 -1.08
N PHE A 99 -10.29 -3.53 -2.00
CA PHE A 99 -10.43 -4.67 -2.91
C PHE A 99 -10.73 -5.98 -2.17
N LEU A 100 -10.08 -6.28 -1.04
CA LEU A 100 -10.43 -7.48 -0.28
C LEU A 100 -11.76 -7.33 0.47
N LEU A 101 -12.00 -6.16 1.04
CA LEU A 101 -13.16 -5.91 1.90
C LEU A 101 -14.48 -5.85 1.11
N THR A 102 -14.49 -5.35 -0.13
CA THR A 102 -15.69 -5.31 -0.97
C THR A 102 -16.13 -6.69 -1.44
N HIS A 103 -15.22 -7.67 -1.44
CA HIS A 103 -15.51 -9.06 -1.79
C HIS A 103 -15.80 -9.93 -0.55
N CYS A 104 -15.75 -9.35 0.66
CA CYS A 104 -16.00 -10.10 1.89
C CYS A 104 -17.48 -10.48 1.98
N CYS A 105 -17.75 -11.79 2.11
CA CYS A 105 -19.09 -12.36 2.26
C CYS A 105 -20.09 -12.02 1.14
N ALA A 106 -19.60 -11.57 -0.02
CA ALA A 106 -20.46 -11.13 -1.13
C ALA A 106 -21.40 -12.25 -1.63
N ASP A 107 -20.97 -13.50 -1.49
CA ASP A 107 -21.71 -14.71 -1.91
C ASP A 107 -22.04 -15.62 -0.71
N CYS A 108 -21.98 -15.10 0.52
CA CYS A 108 -22.45 -15.86 1.68
C CYS A 108 -23.98 -15.76 1.76
N ASP A 109 -24.67 -16.83 1.35
CA ASP A 109 -26.10 -16.98 1.64
C ASP A 109 -26.28 -17.09 3.15
N ALA A 110 -26.97 -16.12 3.75
CA ALA A 110 -27.44 -16.21 5.11
C ALA A 110 -28.62 -17.18 5.17
N GLU A 111 -28.37 -18.49 5.07
CA GLU A 111 -29.39 -19.47 5.40
C GLU A 111 -29.59 -19.49 6.93
N GLU A 112 -30.68 -18.85 7.33
CA GLU A 112 -31.56 -19.09 8.49
C GLU A 112 -30.94 -19.83 9.69
N GLN A 113 -30.57 -19.06 10.73
CA GLN A 113 -30.64 -19.52 12.11
C GLN A 113 -31.93 -19.00 12.76
N ASP A 114 -33.07 -19.52 12.31
CA ASP A 114 -34.21 -19.77 13.19
C ASP A 114 -34.24 -21.27 13.47
N HIS A 115 -33.75 -21.69 14.65
CA HIS A 115 -34.01 -23.01 15.20
C HIS A 115 -34.08 -22.89 16.73
N GLY A 116 -35.29 -22.58 17.22
CA GLY A 116 -35.89 -23.18 18.43
C GLY A 116 -35.40 -22.70 19.79
#